data_AF-A0ABD5L3M9-F1
#
_entry.id   AF-A0ABD5L3M9-F1
#
_cell.length_a   1.000
_cell.length_b   1.000
_cell.length_c   1.000
_cell.angle_alpha   90.00
_cell.angle_beta   90.00
_cell.angle_gamma   90.00
#
_symmetry.space_group_name_H-M   'P 1'
#
loop_
_entity.id
_entity.type
_entity.pdbx_description
1 polymer ?
#
loop_
_entity_poly.entity_id
_entity_poly.type
_entity_poly.pdbx_seq_one_letter_code
_entity_poly.pdbx_strand_id
1 'polypeptide(L)' 'MEKQIINTLIELTFRGNDDVKIAAISALGDYKATIEQQEAVVRLIDLCKDPNKEVAVSSIRSLSKLSEHFSRLVTYND' A
#
# COMPACT_ATOMS: atom_id res chain seq x y z
N MET A 1 -12.14 7.70 -10.33
CA MET A 1 -11.59 8.51 -9.22
C MET A 1 -10.63 7.69 -8.37
N GLU A 2 -11.05 6.53 -7.84
CA GLU A 2 -10.24 5.68 -6.94
C GLU A 2 -8.89 5.26 -7.54
N LYS A 3 -8.88 4.82 -8.82
CA LYS A 3 -7.64 4.52 -9.55
C LYS A 3 -6.67 5.71 -9.61
N GLN A 4 -7.18 6.92 -9.83
CA GLN A 4 -6.34 8.12 -9.90
C GLN A 4 -5.75 8.47 -8.51
N ILE A 5 -6.55 8.33 -7.46
CA ILE A 5 -6.09 8.50 -6.07
C ILE A 5 -4.97 7.50 -5.77
N ILE A 6 -5.19 6.21 -6.05
CA ILE A 6 -4.22 5.15 -5.78
C ILE A 6 -2.94 5.35 -6.59
N ASN A 7 -3.04 5.69 -7.88
CA ASN A 7 -1.87 5.98 -8.70
C ASN A 7 -1.06 7.15 -8.14
N THR A 8 -1.73 8.22 -7.71
CA THR A 8 -1.07 9.37 -7.08
C THR A 8 -0.34 8.95 -5.79
N LEU A 9 -0.96 8.12 -4.97
CA LEU A 9 -0.34 7.61 -3.75
C LEU A 9 0.86 6.71 -4.04
N ILE A 10 0.77 5.81 -5.04
CA ILE A 10 1.90 5.00 -5.51
C ILE A 10 3.06 5.90 -5.92
N GLU A 11 2.82 6.90 -6.77
CA GLU A 11 3.85 7.85 -7.23
C GLU A 11 4.54 8.56 -6.06
N LEU A 12 3.77 8.97 -5.04
CA LEU A 12 4.31 9.60 -3.84
C LEU A 12 5.23 8.67 -3.03
N THR A 13 5.06 7.34 -3.12
CA THR A 13 5.97 6.37 -2.48
C THR A 13 7.37 6.31 -3.11
N PHE A 14 7.58 6.93 -4.28
CA PHE A 14 8.90 7.01 -4.93
C PHE A 14 9.67 8.30 -4.61
N ARG A 15 9.07 9.21 -3.84
CA ARG A 15 9.72 10.47 -3.47
C ARG A 15 10.83 10.21 -2.45
N GLY A 16 11.91 11.00 -2.55
CA GLY A 16 13.05 10.91 -1.64
C GLY A 16 12.81 11.49 -0.24
N ASN A 17 11.71 12.19 -0.02
CA ASN A 17 11.30 12.63 1.31
C ASN A 17 10.52 11.49 1.98
N ASP A 18 11.07 10.94 3.06
CA ASP A 18 10.48 9.78 3.72
C ASP A 18 9.16 10.09 4.44
N ASP A 19 8.93 11.33 4.91
CA ASP A 19 7.64 11.70 5.52
C ASP A 19 6.50 11.64 4.48
N VAL A 20 6.75 12.14 3.27
CA VAL A 20 5.80 12.04 2.14
C VAL A 20 5.58 10.58 1.76
N LYS A 21 6.65 9.79 1.72
CA LYS A 21 6.60 8.36 1.42
C LYS A 21 5.75 7.61 2.45
N ILE A 22 5.98 7.85 3.74
CA ILE A 22 5.27 7.24 4.87
C ILE A 22 3.78 7.63 4.87
N ALA A 23 3.47 8.90 4.60
CA ALA A 23 2.09 9.37 4.49
C ALA A 23 1.35 8.66 3.34
N ALA A 24 1.99 8.52 2.19
CA ALA A 24 1.42 7.82 1.04
C ALA A 24 1.20 6.32 1.31
N ILE A 25 2.18 5.66 1.93
CA ILE A 25 2.06 4.26 2.38
C ILE A 25 0.87 4.08 3.31
N SER A 26 0.76 4.94 4.34
CA SER A 26 -0.33 4.88 5.32
C SER A 26 -1.70 5.04 4.66
N ALA A 27 -1.81 6.00 3.74
CA ALA A 27 -3.05 6.24 2.98
C ALA A 27 -3.42 5.04 2.08
N LEU A 28 -2.45 4.38 1.45
CA LEU A 28 -2.70 3.14 0.69
C LEU A 28 -3.26 2.04 1.58
N GLY A 29 -2.77 1.90 2.82
CA GLY A 29 -3.27 0.94 3.79
C GLY A 29 -4.68 1.22 4.31
N ASP A 30 -5.07 2.50 4.40
CA ASP A 30 -6.41 2.92 4.86
C ASP A 30 -7.45 2.87 3.73
N TYR A 31 -7.01 2.87 2.47
CA TYR A 31 -7.90 2.89 1.33
C TYR A 31 -8.20 1.47 0.84
N LYS A 32 -9.39 0.94 1.18
CA LYS A 32 -9.77 -0.45 0.88
C LYS A 32 -9.62 -0.84 -0.59
N ALA A 33 -9.92 0.06 -1.53
CA ALA A 33 -9.82 -0.19 -2.97
C ALA A 33 -8.37 -0.51 -3.43
N THR A 34 -7.36 -0.25 -2.59
CA THR A 34 -5.96 -0.65 -2.82
C THR A 34 -5.82 -2.14 -3.10
N ILE A 35 -6.66 -3.01 -2.52
CA ILE A 35 -6.56 -4.47 -2.72
C ILE A 35 -6.84 -4.91 -4.16
N GLU A 36 -7.59 -4.11 -4.93
CA GLU A 36 -7.92 -4.40 -6.32
C GLU A 36 -6.78 -3.98 -7.27
N GLN A 37 -5.80 -3.25 -6.75
CA GLN A 37 -4.71 -2.64 -7.51
C GLN A 37 -3.40 -3.35 -7.18
N GLN A 38 -3.09 -4.40 -7.96
CA GLN A 38 -1.91 -5.24 -7.77
C GLN A 38 -0.60 -4.44 -7.65
N GLU A 39 -0.43 -3.37 -8.43
CA GLU A 39 0.74 -2.51 -8.38
C GLU A 39 0.94 -1.87 -7.00
N ALA A 40 -0.13 -1.42 -6.36
CA ALA A 40 -0.06 -0.84 -5.01
C ALA A 40 0.39 -1.88 -3.98
N VAL A 41 -0.17 -3.09 -4.05
CA VAL A 41 0.17 -4.19 -3.12
C VAL A 41 1.63 -4.62 -3.33
N VAL A 42 2.08 -4.78 -4.57
CA VAL A 42 3.48 -5.09 -4.90
C VAL A 42 4.40 -4.00 -4.37
N ARG A 43 4.04 -2.73 -4.58
CA ARG A 43 4.84 -1.60 -4.09
C ARG A 43 4.97 -1.62 -2.56
N LEU A 44 3.90 -1.91 -1.83
CA LEU A 44 3.94 -2.06 -0.38
C LEU A 44 4.84 -3.24 0.03
N ILE A 45 4.78 -4.38 -0.66
CA ILE A 45 5.67 -5.52 -0.40
C ILE A 45 7.15 -5.15 -0.58
N ASP A 46 7.47 -4.40 -1.64
CA ASP A 46 8.84 -3.94 -1.89
C ASP A 46 9.34 -2.99 -0.79
N LEU A 47 8.48 -2.08 -0.34
CA LEU A 47 8.79 -1.11 0.70
C LEU A 47 9.01 -1.73 2.08
N CYS A 48 8.54 -2.96 2.33
CA CYS A 48 8.90 -3.72 3.54
C CYS A 48 10.41 -4.00 3.66
N LYS A 49 11.17 -3.84 2.56
CA LYS A 49 12.62 -4.03 2.50
C LYS A 49 13.39 -2.70 2.42
N ASP A 50 12.70 -1.56 2.55
CA ASP A 50 13.34 -0.25 2.50
C ASP A 50 14.35 -0.12 3.67
N PRO A 51 15.57 0.41 3.44
CA PRO A 51 16.57 0.58 4.49
C PRO A 51 16.15 1.56 5.58
N ASN A 52 15.21 2.47 5.28
CA ASN A 52 14.60 3.31 6.31
C ASN A 52 13.56 2.48 7.10
N LYS A 53 13.87 2.25 8.38
CA LYS A 53 13.01 1.54 9.32
C LYS A 53 11.56 2.05 9.33
N GLU A 54 11.34 3.35 9.34
CA GLU A 54 9.98 3.91 9.46
C GLU A 54 9.17 3.69 8.19
N VAL A 55 9.82 3.69 7.03
CA VAL A 55 9.21 3.33 5.74
C VAL A 55 8.81 1.86 5.75
N ALA A 56 9.73 0.96 6.11
CA ALA A 56 9.47 -0.48 6.18
C ALA A 56 8.33 -0.82 7.16
N VAL A 57 8.37 -0.25 8.37
CA VAL A 57 7.34 -0.43 9.39
C VAL A 57 5.98 0.08 8.91
N SER A 58 5.93 1.23 8.26
CA SER A 58 4.68 1.79 7.72
C SER A 58 4.08 0.88 6.64
N SER A 59 4.93 0.26 5.81
CA SER A 59 4.47 -0.66 4.77
C SER A 59 3.90 -1.96 5.35
N ILE A 60 4.58 -2.53 6.35
CA ILE A 60 4.10 -3.71 7.08
C ILE A 60 2.73 -3.43 7.72
N ARG A 61 2.57 -2.27 8.38
CA ARG A 61 1.29 -1.86 8.99
C ARG A 61 0.19 -1.72 7.93
N SER A 62 0.51 -1.14 6.78
CA SER A 62 -0.46 -0.95 5.70
C SER A 62 -0.92 -2.28 5.10
N LEU A 63 0.00 -3.22 4.86
CA LEU A 63 -0.35 -4.58 4.46
C LEU A 63 -1.17 -5.32 5.52
N SER A 64 -0.86 -5.13 6.81
CA SER A 64 -1.64 -5.70 7.90
C SER A 64 -3.09 -5.20 7.89
N LYS A 65 -3.32 -3.90 7.67
CA LYS A 65 -4.68 -3.33 7.54
C LYS A 65 -5.42 -3.93 6.34
N LEU A 66 -4.77 -4.00 5.19
CA LEU A 66 -5.37 -4.55 3.97
C LEU A 66 -5.64 -6.07 4.07
N SER A 67 -4.93 -6.79 4.93
CA SER A 67 -5.07 -8.24 5.08
C SER A 67 -6.46 -8.69 5.49
N GLU A 68 -7.20 -7.85 6.23
CA GLU A 68 -8.61 -8.07 6.59
C GLU A 68 -9.54 -8.14 5.38
N HIS A 69 -9.05 -7.76 4.19
CA HIS A 69 -9.80 -7.73 2.95
C HIS A 69 -9.29 -8.71 1.88
N PHE A 70 -8.06 -9.22 2.01
CA PHE A 70 -7.51 -10.20 1.05
C PHE A 70 -8.28 -11.53 1.03
N SER A 71 -8.83 -11.95 2.17
CA SER A 71 -9.62 -13.19 2.30
C SER A 71 -10.98 -13.12 1.59
N ARG A 72 -11.48 -11.94 1.22
CA ARG A 72 -12.73 -11.79 0.44
C ARG A 72 -12.56 -11.91 -1.08
N LEU A 73 -11.32 -11.91 -1.57
CA LEU A 73 -11.06 -12.08 -3.00
C LEU A 73 -11.04 -13.56 -3.43
N VAL A 74 -10.91 -14.49 -2.47
CA VAL A 74 -10.81 -15.94 -2.77
C VAL A 74 -12.20 -16.60 -2.90
N THR A 75 -13.27 -16.01 -2.36
CA THR A 75 -14.61 -16.63 -2.34
C THR A 75 -15.44 -16.47 -3.63
N TYR A 76 -14.84 -16.04 -4.75
CA TYR A 76 -15.54 -15.85 -6.04
C TYR A 76 -15.03 -16.72 -7.19
N ASN A 77 -14.15 -17.71 -6.93
CA ASN A 77 -13.57 -18.56 -7.97
C ASN A 77 -13.77 -20.08 -7.78
N ASP A 78 -14.75 -20.50 -6.97
CA ASP A 78 -15.19 -21.91 -6.90
C ASP A 78 -16.53 -22.12 -7.60
#